data_AF-A0A369Q5H9-F1
#
_entry.id   AF-A0A369Q5H9-F1
#
_cell.length_a   1.000
_cell.length_b   1.000
_cell.length_c   1.000
_cell.angle_alpha   90.00
_cell.angle_beta   90.00
_cell.angle_gamma   90.00
#
_symmetry.space_group_name_H-M   'P 1'
#
loop_
_entity.id
_entity.type
_entity.pdbx_description
1 polymer ?
#
loop_
_entity_poly.entity_id
_entity_poly.type
_entity_poly.pdbx_seq_one_letter_code
_entity_poly.pdbx_strand_id
1 'polypeptide(L)'
;MATLTLPMKGEYFDQIRDGSKTEEYRVRNIHWGCRIVGKTFDAIVLTRGYPKGGGVEGQTRLTREWRGFEQKMITHPHFGEKPTPVFAIDVSRPAQGMAARSDETPQAVQPERPQPSSQSECAQPTPSKDTSNE
;
A
#
# COMPACT_ATOMS: atom_id res chain seq x y z
N MET A 1 -17.69 -15.51 12.25
CA MET A 1 -16.69 -15.19 11.21
C MET A 1 -16.94 -13.79 10.72
N ALA A 2 -15.95 -12.92 10.85
CA ALA A 2 -16.04 -11.52 10.43
C ALA A 2 -15.29 -11.34 9.12
N THR A 3 -15.97 -10.76 8.13
CA THR A 3 -15.39 -10.51 6.81
C THR A 3 -15.41 -9.01 6.53
N LEU A 4 -14.26 -8.47 6.11
CA LEU A 4 -14.16 -7.08 5.70
C LEU A 4 -14.41 -6.96 4.20
N THR A 5 -15.53 -6.36 3.81
CA THR A 5 -15.85 -6.12 2.39
C THR A 5 -15.42 -4.72 1.95
N LEU A 6 -14.64 -4.64 0.87
CA LEU A 6 -14.05 -3.41 0.34
C LEU A 6 -14.41 -3.23 -1.15
N PRO A 7 -15.26 -2.27 -1.50
CA PRO A 7 -15.53 -1.93 -2.90
C PRO A 7 -14.41 -1.05 -3.46
N MET A 8 -13.87 -1.43 -4.61
CA MET A 8 -12.78 -0.70 -5.27
C MET A 8 -13.01 -0.53 -6.77
N LYS A 9 -12.22 0.36 -7.39
CA LYS A 9 -12.26 0.60 -8.83
C LYS A 9 -11.74 -0.64 -9.58
N GLY A 10 -12.34 -0.93 -10.73
CA GLY A 10 -12.02 -2.12 -11.51
C GLY A 10 -10.54 -2.24 -11.88
N GLU A 11 -9.88 -1.13 -12.21
CA GLU A 11 -8.45 -1.12 -12.55
C GLU A 11 -7.57 -1.70 -11.43
N TYR A 12 -7.87 -1.39 -10.17
CA TYR A 12 -7.12 -1.91 -9.03
C TYR A 12 -7.50 -3.33 -8.68
N PHE A 13 -8.77 -3.68 -8.87
CA PHE A 13 -9.24 -5.04 -8.71
C PHE A 13 -8.50 -5.99 -9.68
N ASP A 14 -8.38 -5.60 -10.95
CA ASP A 14 -7.65 -6.37 -11.95
C ASP A 14 -6.15 -6.48 -11.58
N GLN A 15 -5.52 -5.39 -11.12
CA GLN A 15 -4.12 -5.44 -10.64
C GLN A 15 -3.91 -6.37 -9.44
N ILE A 16 -4.85 -6.45 -8.50
CA ILE A 16 -4.77 -7.35 -7.33
C ILE A 16 -5.11 -8.78 -7.71
N ARG A 17 -6.01 -8.99 -8.68
CA ARG A 17 -6.27 -10.31 -9.26
C ARG A 17 -5.00 -10.86 -9.88
N ASP A 18 -4.30 -10.04 -10.67
CA ASP A 18 -3.12 -10.43 -11.43
C ASP A 18 -1.84 -10.45 -10.57
N GLY A 19 -1.92 -10.04 -9.29
CA GLY A 19 -0.81 -10.06 -8.34
C GLY A 19 0.15 -8.87 -8.44
N SER A 20 -0.05 -7.97 -9.41
CA SER A 20 0.75 -6.75 -9.61
C SER A 20 0.60 -5.74 -8.47
N LYS A 21 -0.52 -5.77 -7.73
CA LYS A 21 -0.78 -4.91 -6.57
C LYS A 21 -1.12 -5.75 -5.36
N THR A 22 -0.38 -5.53 -4.26
CA THR A 22 -0.46 -6.33 -3.03
C THR A 22 -1.07 -5.56 -1.85
N GLU A 23 -1.30 -4.25 -2.00
CA GLU A 23 -1.80 -3.38 -0.95
C GLU A 23 -3.02 -2.56 -1.44
N GLU A 24 -4.08 -2.54 -0.64
CA GLU A 24 -5.23 -1.64 -0.82
C GLU A 24 -5.13 -0.45 0.15
N TYR A 25 -5.25 0.77 -0.37
CA TYR A 25 -5.12 1.98 0.44
C TYR A 25 -6.48 2.61 0.75
N ARG A 26 -6.76 2.84 2.03
CA ARG A 26 -7.93 3.60 2.49
C ARG A 26 -7.53 4.80 3.30
N VAL A 27 -8.10 5.96 2.99
CA VAL A 27 -7.83 7.19 3.74
C VAL A 27 -8.08 6.98 5.23
N ARG A 28 -7.13 7.43 6.06
CA ARG A 28 -7.25 7.38 7.51
C ARG A 28 -8.22 8.45 7.98
N ASN A 29 -9.49 8.10 8.06
CA ASN A 29 -10.53 8.93 8.64
C ASN A 29 -11.30 8.15 9.72
N ILE A 30 -12.19 8.82 10.46
CA ILE A 30 -13.01 8.21 11.51
C ILE A 30 -13.84 7.04 10.95
N HIS A 31 -14.35 7.17 9.73
CA HIS A 31 -15.16 6.14 9.08
C HIS A 31 -14.41 4.81 8.89
N TRP A 32 -13.17 4.86 8.42
CA TRP A 32 -12.31 3.67 8.28
C TRP A 32 -11.72 3.23 9.62
N GLY A 33 -11.40 4.19 10.49
CA GLY A 33 -10.92 3.94 11.85
C GLY A 33 -11.89 3.04 12.63
N CYS A 34 -13.16 3.40 12.68
CA CYS A 34 -14.19 2.60 13.37
C CYS A 34 -14.43 1.21 12.74
N ARG A 35 -14.04 1.00 11.48
CA ARG A 35 -14.19 -0.30 10.80
C ARG A 35 -12.98 -1.21 10.95
N ILE A 36 -11.79 -0.66 11.09
CA ILE A 36 -10.55 -1.44 11.00
C ILE A 36 -9.80 -1.47 12.34
N VAL A 37 -9.74 -0.34 13.05
CA VAL A 37 -8.93 -0.22 14.27
C VAL A 37 -9.57 -1.03 15.40
N GLY A 38 -8.77 -1.89 16.04
CA GLY A 38 -9.23 -2.76 17.13
C GLY A 38 -10.10 -3.93 16.66
N LYS A 39 -10.19 -4.18 15.35
CA LYS A 39 -10.99 -5.27 14.78
C LYS A 39 -10.09 -6.27 14.05
N THR A 40 -10.37 -7.54 14.25
CA THR A 40 -9.75 -8.65 13.54
C THR A 40 -10.79 -9.32 12.66
N PHE A 41 -10.41 -9.62 11.42
CA PHE A 41 -11.25 -10.31 10.45
C PHE A 41 -10.64 -11.66 10.12
N ASP A 42 -11.46 -12.60 9.67
CA ASP A 42 -11.00 -13.88 9.17
C ASP A 42 -10.55 -13.75 7.70
N ALA A 43 -11.25 -12.92 6.94
CA ALA A 43 -11.01 -12.71 5.52
C ALA A 43 -11.38 -11.29 5.06
N ILE A 44 -10.78 -10.88 3.95
CA ILE A 44 -11.10 -9.66 3.21
C ILE A 44 -11.76 -10.04 1.91
N VAL A 45 -12.86 -9.36 1.57
CA VAL A 45 -13.54 -9.51 0.30
C VAL A 45 -13.43 -8.20 -0.47
N LEU A 46 -12.65 -8.24 -1.56
CA LEU A 46 -12.57 -7.13 -2.50
C LEU A 46 -13.68 -7.28 -3.52
N THR A 47 -14.44 -6.22 -3.75
CA THR A 47 -15.47 -6.21 -4.79
C THR A 47 -15.08 -5.23 -5.90
N ARG A 48 -15.15 -5.72 -7.13
CA ARG A 48 -15.07 -4.87 -8.32
C ARG A 48 -16.30 -3.98 -8.30
N GLY A 49 -16.12 -2.67 -8.41
CA GLY A 49 -17.23 -1.75 -8.66
C GLY A 49 -18.06 -2.15 -9.89
N TYR A 50 -19.20 -1.50 -10.09
CA TYR A 50 -20.19 -1.82 -11.13
C TYR A 50 -19.59 -2.25 -12.48
N PRO A 51 -20.10 -3.34 -13.09
CA PRO A 51 -21.50 -3.40 -13.51
C PRO A 51 -22.37 -4.47 -12.81
N LYS A 52 -23.68 -4.39 -13.08
CA LYS A 52 -24.78 -5.18 -12.49
C LYS A 52 -24.59 -6.69 -12.75
N GLY A 53 -23.88 -7.36 -11.84
CA GLY A 53 -23.56 -8.79 -11.93
C GLY A 53 -22.52 -9.17 -10.88
N GLY A 54 -22.77 -8.82 -9.62
CA GLY A 54 -21.83 -9.03 -8.52
C GLY A 54 -21.88 -10.46 -7.97
N GLY A 55 -20.74 -10.98 -7.53
CA GLY A 55 -20.65 -12.24 -6.76
C GLY A 55 -19.86 -13.36 -7.41
N VAL A 56 -19.22 -13.13 -8.56
CA VAL A 56 -18.37 -14.13 -9.22
C VAL A 56 -16.93 -13.99 -8.72
N GLU A 57 -16.41 -15.02 -8.07
CA GLU A 57 -15.03 -15.08 -7.60
C GLU A 57 -14.06 -15.00 -8.80
N GLY A 58 -13.02 -14.17 -8.69
CA GLY A 58 -12.06 -13.89 -9.76
C GLY A 58 -12.50 -12.83 -10.78
N GLN A 59 -13.79 -12.49 -10.86
CA GLN A 59 -14.32 -11.52 -11.84
C GLN A 59 -14.87 -10.25 -11.18
N THR A 60 -15.72 -10.42 -10.17
CA THR A 60 -16.35 -9.32 -9.43
C THR A 60 -16.10 -9.38 -7.93
N ARG A 61 -15.56 -10.50 -7.43
CA ARG A 61 -15.17 -10.73 -6.04
C ARG A 61 -13.78 -11.35 -5.96
N LEU A 62 -12.94 -10.90 -5.03
CA LEU A 62 -11.71 -11.58 -4.64
C LEU A 62 -11.70 -11.75 -3.13
N THR A 63 -11.52 -12.98 -2.69
CA THR A 63 -11.37 -13.30 -1.27
C THR A 63 -9.87 -13.43 -0.94
N ARG A 64 -9.44 -12.70 0.08
CA ARG A 64 -8.05 -12.59 0.54
C ARG A 64 -7.96 -12.89 2.04
N GLU A 65 -6.83 -13.39 2.49
CA GLU A 65 -6.57 -13.61 3.91
C GLU A 65 -6.40 -12.26 4.62
N TRP A 66 -7.03 -12.10 5.78
CA TRP A 66 -6.77 -10.92 6.60
C TRP A 66 -5.40 -11.05 7.27
N ARG A 67 -4.43 -10.23 6.85
CA ARG A 67 -3.08 -10.17 7.45
C ARG A 67 -2.83 -8.89 8.24
N GLY A 68 -3.87 -8.08 8.43
CA GLY A 68 -3.80 -6.79 9.09
C GLY A 68 -3.67 -5.62 8.13
N PHE A 69 -3.27 -4.48 8.68
CA PHE A 69 -3.07 -3.24 7.94
C PHE A 69 -1.89 -2.47 8.53
N GLU A 70 -1.24 -1.69 7.69
CA GLU A 70 -0.19 -0.75 8.08
C GLU A 70 -0.66 0.69 7.95
N GLN A 71 -0.04 1.56 8.73
CA GLN A 71 -0.33 2.98 8.75
C GLN A 71 0.74 3.72 7.96
N LYS A 72 0.41 4.21 6.76
CA LYS A 72 1.37 4.87 5.85
C LYS A 72 0.95 6.31 5.55
N MET A 73 1.94 7.13 5.18
CA MET A 73 1.74 8.45 4.56
C MET A 73 2.16 8.32 3.11
N ILE A 74 1.21 8.42 2.19
CA ILE A 74 1.48 8.29 0.75
C ILE A 74 1.02 9.52 -0.01
N THR A 75 1.72 9.84 -1.09
CA THR A 75 1.23 10.74 -2.13
C THR A 75 0.70 9.87 -3.26
N HIS A 76 -0.59 9.97 -3.57
CA HIS A 76 -1.23 9.08 -4.54
C HIS A 76 -2.14 9.90 -5.45
N PRO A 77 -2.15 9.67 -6.78
CA PRO A 77 -2.96 10.45 -7.73
C PRO A 77 -4.44 10.56 -7.33
N HIS A 78 -5.04 9.50 -6.79
CA HIS A 78 -6.44 9.52 -6.31
C HIS A 78 -6.70 10.29 -5.01
N PHE A 79 -5.68 10.48 -4.17
CA PHE A 79 -5.80 11.28 -2.95
C PHE A 79 -5.31 12.72 -3.15
N GLY A 80 -4.69 13.00 -4.30
CA GLY A 80 -4.08 14.27 -4.66
C GLY A 80 -2.58 14.32 -4.36
N GLU A 81 -1.99 15.49 -4.60
CA GLU A 81 -0.54 15.73 -4.47
C GLU A 81 -0.08 15.85 -3.01
N LYS A 82 -1.02 16.00 -2.08
CA LYS A 82 -0.71 16.13 -0.66
C LYS A 82 -0.45 14.76 -0.03
N PRO A 83 0.61 14.61 0.79
CA PRO A 83 0.82 13.42 1.59
C PRO A 83 -0.42 13.15 2.45
N THR A 84 -1.05 12.00 2.23
CA THR A 84 -2.31 11.63 2.88
C THR A 84 -2.09 10.40 3.76
N PRO A 85 -2.53 10.43 5.03
CA PRO A 85 -2.45 9.27 5.89
C PRO A 85 -3.45 8.21 5.42
N VAL A 86 -2.98 6.99 5.23
CA VAL A 86 -3.78 5.86 4.77
C VAL A 86 -3.57 4.63 5.65
N PHE A 87 -4.56 3.74 5.61
CA PHE A 87 -4.46 2.35 6.01
C PHE A 87 -4.10 1.54 4.76
N ALA A 88 -2.92 0.93 4.76
CA ALA A 88 -2.45 0.00 3.74
C ALA A 88 -2.83 -1.42 4.16
N ILE A 89 -3.88 -1.96 3.58
CA ILE A 89 -4.41 -3.29 3.90
C ILE A 89 -3.71 -4.31 3.00
N ASP A 90 -3.13 -5.35 3.59
CA ASP A 90 -2.47 -6.43 2.83
C ASP A 90 -3.54 -7.27 2.12
N VAL A 91 -3.42 -7.36 0.79
CA VAL A 91 -4.29 -8.14 -0.10
C VAL A 91 -3.48 -9.10 -0.98
N SER A 92 -2.22 -9.37 -0.61
CA SER A 92 -1.29 -10.21 -1.38
C SER A 92 -1.66 -11.69 -1.42
N ARG A 93 -2.32 -12.20 -0.37
CA ARG A 93 -2.59 -13.64 -0.22
C ARG A 93 -4.05 -13.97 -0.56
N PRO A 94 -4.33 -14.81 -1.57
CA PRO A 94 -5.65 -15.40 -1.77
C PRO A 94 -6.06 -16.21 -0.54
N ALA A 95 -7.33 -16.11 -0.14
CA ALA A 95 -7.85 -16.96 0.93
C ALA A 95 -7.73 -18.43 0.49
N GLN A 96 -6.98 -19.23 1.26
CA GLN A 96 -6.69 -20.61 0.91
C GLN A 96 -7.99 -21.41 0.71
N GLY A 97 -8.19 -21.94 -0.51
CA GLY A 97 -9.37 -22.73 -0.85
C GLY A 97 -9.58 -23.02 -2.35
N MET A 98 -9.02 -22.26 -3.29
CA MET A 98 -9.18 -22.55 -4.72
C MET A 98 -8.08 -21.87 -5.57
N ALA A 99 -7.18 -22.66 -6.17
CA ALA A 99 -6.11 -22.30 -7.13
C ALA A 99 -4.99 -21.35 -6.61
N ALA A 100 -3.70 -21.61 -6.73
CA ALA A 100 -2.94 -22.67 -7.38
C ALA A 100 -1.63 -22.86 -6.59
N ARG A 101 -1.14 -24.10 -6.55
CA ARG A 101 0.26 -24.39 -6.25
C ARG A 101 1.12 -23.87 -7.42
N SER A 102 2.38 -23.54 -7.14
CA SER A 102 3.45 -23.07 -8.06
C SER A 102 3.25 -21.62 -8.53
N ASP A 103 4.23 -20.73 -8.56
CA ASP A 103 5.67 -20.78 -8.31
C ASP A 103 6.16 -19.31 -8.20
N GLU A 104 7.35 -19.12 -7.65
CA GLU A 104 8.21 -17.93 -7.75
C GLU A 104 7.75 -16.54 -7.20
N THR A 105 8.42 -16.12 -6.14
CA THR A 105 8.46 -14.75 -5.63
C THR A 105 9.68 -14.03 -6.21
N PRO A 106 9.53 -12.93 -6.98
CA PRO A 106 10.53 -11.87 -6.96
C PRO A 106 10.15 -10.94 -5.82
N GLN A 107 10.97 -10.98 -4.78
CA GLN A 107 10.95 -10.08 -3.65
C GLN A 107 10.95 -8.64 -4.17
N ALA A 108 9.83 -7.94 -4.01
CA ALA A 108 9.75 -6.52 -4.33
C ALA A 108 10.76 -5.79 -3.43
N VAL A 109 11.85 -5.35 -4.04
CA VAL A 109 12.79 -4.37 -3.51
C VAL A 109 11.97 -3.17 -3.03
N GLN A 110 11.90 -3.01 -1.72
CA GLN A 110 11.49 -1.74 -1.14
C GLN A 110 12.54 -0.71 -1.57
N PRO A 111 12.19 0.45 -2.14
CA PRO A 111 13.17 1.52 -2.26
C PRO A 111 13.55 1.94 -0.84
N GLU A 112 14.77 1.58 -0.47
CA GLU A 112 15.39 1.93 0.79
C GLU A 112 15.31 3.45 0.93
N ARG A 113 14.54 3.88 1.92
CA ARG A 113 14.36 5.29 2.26
C ARG A 113 15.73 5.79 2.74
N PRO A 114 16.39 6.76 2.08
CA PRO A 114 17.66 7.26 2.59
C PRO A 114 17.40 7.92 3.95
N GLN A 115 17.97 7.32 4.99
CA GLN A 115 18.04 7.91 6.33
C GLN A 115 18.86 9.20 6.22
N PRO A 116 18.45 10.32 6.84
CA PRO A 116 19.32 11.49 6.95
C PRO A 116 20.42 11.17 7.98
N SER A 117 21.59 10.78 7.49
CA SER A 117 22.80 10.65 8.30
C SER A 117 23.16 12.02 8.88
N SER A 118 22.84 12.18 10.16
CA SER A 118 23.34 13.25 11.00
C SER A 118 24.82 13.01 11.31
N GLN A 119 25.70 13.81 10.72
CA GLN A 119 27.03 14.19 11.23
C GLN A 119 27.27 15.58 10.64
N SER A 120 27.10 16.70 11.35
CA SER A 120 27.89 17.17 12.50
C SER A 120 29.38 16.97 12.27
N GLU A 121 29.98 17.84 11.46
CA GLU A 121 31.40 18.13 11.60
C GLU A 121 31.61 19.66 11.50
N CYS A 122 32.06 20.21 12.62
CA CYS A 122 32.52 21.57 12.74
C CYS A 122 33.88 21.70 12.06
N ALA A 123 34.04 22.65 11.14
CA ALA A 123 35.30 23.35 10.90
C ALA A 123 35.06 24.59 10.02
N GLN A 124 34.94 25.75 10.65
CA GLN A 124 35.48 26.99 10.09
C GLN A 124 36.94 27.13 10.58
N PRO A 125 37.69 28.17 10.18
CA PRO A 125 37.98 28.69 8.84
C PRO A 125 39.51 28.76 8.64
N THR A 126 40.02 29.05 7.44
CA THR A 126 41.23 29.89 7.34
C THR A 126 41.28 30.73 6.06
N PRO A 127 41.98 31.88 6.08
CA PRO A 127 41.88 32.95 5.08
C PRO A 127 43.11 33.03 4.16
N SER A 128 43.07 34.02 3.24
CA SER A 128 44.22 34.64 2.54
C SER A 128 44.82 33.82 1.38
N LYS A 129 45.26 34.36 0.24
CA LYS A 129 45.57 35.70 -0.31
C LYS A 129 45.53 35.52 -1.85
N ASP A 130 44.90 36.43 -2.61
CA ASP A 130 45.54 37.53 -3.36
C ASP A 130 46.58 37.12 -4.44
N THR A 131 46.61 37.92 -5.52
CA THR A 131 47.58 38.00 -6.63
C THR A 131 47.15 37.20 -7.88
N SER A 132 46.48 37.80 -8.89
CA SER A 132 46.94 38.83 -9.85
C SER A 132 47.98 38.32 -10.85
N ASN A 133 47.58 38.14 -12.11
CA ASN A 133 48.32 38.27 -13.39
C ASN A 133 47.54 37.47 -14.45
N GLU A 134 47.42 37.84 -15.72
CA GLU A 134 47.63 39.04 -16.54
C GLU A 134 46.85 38.75 -17.84
#